data_AF-A0A2M7CP68-F1
#
_entry.id   AF-A0A2M7CP68-F1
#
_cell.length_a   1.000
_cell.length_b   1.000
_cell.length_c   1.000
_cell.angle_alpha   90.00
_cell.angle_beta   90.00
_cell.angle_gamma   90.00
#
_symmetry.space_group_name_H-M   'P 1'
#
loop_
_entity.id
_entity.type
_entity.pdbx_description
1 polymer ?
#
loop_
_entity_poly.entity_id
_entity_poly.type
_entity_poly.pdbx_seq_one_letter_code
_entity_poly.pdbx_strand_id
1 'polypeptide(L)'
;MWADIPSEEIRQTFQPLFESAGKPGEMAVFTRHEQGRLHCEVIAYFSPAAAAVAEVFDAEPCAKPPCAGLELLAGDDACWSAIFV
;
A
#
# COMPACT_ATOMS: atom_id res chain seq x y z
N MET A 1 3.66 21.32 6.72
CA MET A 1 4.17 19.93 6.79
C MET A 1 3.27 19.15 5.84
N TRP A 2 3.78 18.75 4.67
CA TRP A 2 2.95 18.36 3.50
C TRP A 2 3.30 16.99 2.89
N ALA A 3 4.06 16.14 3.60
CA ALA A 3 4.48 14.85 3.06
C ALA A 3 3.42 13.74 3.21
N ASP A 4 2.45 13.89 4.12
CA ASP A 4 1.51 12.81 4.50
C ASP A 4 0.16 12.81 3.76
N ILE A 5 -0.11 13.82 2.90
CA ILE A 5 -1.44 13.96 2.26
C ILE A 5 -1.80 12.74 1.41
N PRO A 6 -0.92 12.22 0.52
CA PRO A 6 -1.29 11.10 -0.34
C PRO A 6 -1.48 9.79 0.44
N SER A 7 -0.65 9.55 1.46
CA SER A 7 -0.73 8.36 2.31
C SER A 7 -2.01 8.32 3.14
N GLU A 8 -2.48 9.47 3.62
CA GLU A 8 -3.70 9.55 4.40
C GLU A 8 -4.95 9.36 3.51
N GLU A 9 -4.98 9.92 2.30
CA GLU A 9 -6.08 9.69 1.35
C GLU A 9 -6.20 8.21 0.94
N ILE A 10 -5.05 7.55 0.71
CA ILE A 10 -5.02 6.11 0.45
C ILE A 10 -5.59 5.34 1.65
N ARG A 11 -5.18 5.68 2.88
CA ARG A 11 -5.69 5.02 4.10
C ARG A 11 -7.20 5.19 4.22
N GLN A 12 -7.72 6.40 4.01
CA GLN A 12 -9.16 6.70 4.10
C GLN A 12 -9.98 5.98 3.02
N THR A 13 -9.42 5.81 1.82
CA THR A 13 -10.07 5.06 0.74
C THR A 13 -10.02 3.55 1.01
N PHE A 14 -8.92 3.06 1.55
CA PHE A 14 -8.69 1.64 1.83
C PHE A 14 -9.55 1.11 2.99
N GLN A 15 -9.64 1.86 4.09
CA GLN A 15 -10.31 1.45 5.33
C GLN A 15 -11.74 0.88 5.12
N PRO A 16 -12.68 1.57 4.44
CA PRO A 16 -14.03 1.05 4.26
C PRO A 16 -14.08 -0.21 3.39
N LEU A 17 -13.19 -0.33 2.40
CA LEU A 17 -13.10 -1.50 1.53
C LEU A 17 -12.54 -2.71 2.29
N PHE A 18 -11.51 -2.48 3.11
CA PHE A 18 -10.92 -3.50 3.96
C PHE A 18 -11.91 -4.05 4.99
N GLU A 19 -12.69 -3.17 5.64
CA GLU A 19 -13.74 -3.58 6.58
C GLU A 19 -14.89 -4.31 5.88
N SER A 20 -15.34 -3.81 4.72
CA SER A 20 -16.39 -4.47 3.92
C SER A 20 -15.97 -5.85 3.40
N ALA A 21 -14.67 -6.06 3.14
CA ALA A 21 -14.12 -7.34 2.70
C ALA A 21 -13.87 -8.33 3.86
N GLY A 22 -14.12 -7.93 5.12
CA GLY A 22 -13.91 -8.77 6.29
C GLY A 22 -12.46 -8.84 6.76
N LYS A 23 -11.65 -7.81 6.46
CA LYS A 23 -10.23 -7.68 6.85
C LYS A 23 -9.35 -8.84 6.35
N PRO A 24 -9.37 -9.15 5.04
CA PRO A 24 -8.59 -10.26 4.51
C PRO A 24 -7.09 -9.98 4.65
N GLY A 25 -6.34 -10.98 5.15
CA GLY A 25 -4.89 -10.85 5.34
C GLY A 25 -4.12 -10.59 4.03
N GLU A 26 -4.68 -10.92 2.87
CA GLU A 26 -4.05 -10.66 1.56
C GLU A 26 -4.28 -9.22 1.05
N MET A 27 -5.08 -8.40 1.73
CA MET A 27 -5.39 -7.02 1.35
C MET A 27 -4.58 -6.04 2.18
N ALA A 28 -3.64 -5.36 1.54
CA ALA A 28 -2.77 -4.39 2.19
C ALA A 28 -2.22 -3.37 1.18
N VAL A 29 -1.82 -2.21 1.69
CA VAL A 29 -1.04 -1.20 0.98
C VAL A 29 0.27 -1.00 1.70
N PHE A 30 1.37 -1.06 0.97
CA PHE A 30 2.71 -0.82 1.46
C PHE A 30 3.27 0.45 0.86
N THR A 31 4.20 1.11 1.54
CA THR A 31 4.93 2.26 1.01
C THR A 31 6.42 1.98 1.04
N ARG A 32 7.15 2.44 0.03
CA ARG A 32 8.61 2.51 0.03
C ARG A 32 9.06 3.95 -0.12
N HIS A 33 9.91 4.40 0.78
CA HIS A 33 10.63 5.65 0.61
C HIS A 33 11.81 5.43 -0.33
N GLU A 34 11.80 6.11 -1.47
CA GLU A 34 12.96 6.20 -2.35
C GLU A 34 13.60 7.58 -2.18
N GLN A 35 14.80 7.60 -1.63
CA GLN A 35 15.62 8.81 -1.62
C GLN A 35 16.24 8.99 -3.00
N GLY A 36 15.53 9.70 -3.88
CA GLY A 36 16.14 10.28 -5.06
C GLY A 36 17.18 11.33 -4.65
N ARG A 37 18.18 11.58 -5.51
CA ARG A 37 19.27 12.53 -5.22
C ARG A 37 18.80 13.97 -4.90
N LEU A 38 17.55 14.31 -5.20
CA LEU A 38 16.97 15.66 -5.05
C LEU A 38 15.57 15.69 -4.41
N HIS A 39 14.81 14.59 -4.40
CA HIS A 39 13.49 14.51 -3.77
C HIS A 39 13.28 13.15 -3.10
N CYS A 40 12.59 13.15 -1.96
CA CYS A 40 12.06 11.93 -1.35
C CYS A 40 10.78 11.56 -2.08
N GLU A 41 10.80 10.46 -2.82
CA GLU A 41 9.63 9.89 -3.46
C GLU A 41 9.08 8.78 -2.56
N VAL A 42 7.75 8.66 -2.50
CA VAL A 42 7.08 7.58 -1.77
C VAL A 42 6.29 6.78 -2.80
N ILE A 43 6.64 5.51 -2.95
CA ILE A 43 5.95 4.60 -3.86
C ILE A 43 4.99 3.76 -3.04
N ALA A 44 3.69 3.83 -3.35
CA ALA A 44 2.67 2.97 -2.78
C ALA A 44 2.51 1.69 -3.61
N TYR A 45 2.49 0.54 -2.95
CA TYR A 45 2.27 -0.78 -3.53
C TYR A 45 0.98 -1.36 -2.97
N PHE A 46 0.06 -1.69 -3.85
CA PHE A 46 -1.22 -2.29 -3.50
C PHE A 46 -1.14 -3.79 -3.71
N SER A 47 -1.58 -4.57 -2.72
CA SER A 47 -1.68 -6.01 -2.91
C SER A 47 -2.78 -6.34 -3.95
N PRO A 48 -2.76 -7.52 -4.57
CA PRO A 48 -3.78 -7.91 -5.55
C PRO A 48 -5.21 -7.86 -4.98
N ALA A 49 -5.41 -8.17 -3.70
CA ALA A 49 -6.71 -8.04 -3.05
C ALA A 49 -7.14 -6.58 -2.82
N ALA A 50 -6.22 -5.62 -2.91
CA ALA A 50 -6.47 -4.18 -2.88
C ALA A 50 -6.55 -3.55 -4.30
N ALA A 51 -6.72 -4.36 -5.35
CA ALA A 51 -6.79 -3.87 -6.74
C ALA A 51 -7.85 -2.78 -6.95
N ALA A 52 -9.00 -2.88 -6.29
CA ALA A 52 -10.04 -1.85 -6.37
C ALA A 52 -9.55 -0.48 -5.85
N VAL A 53 -8.68 -0.46 -4.84
CA VAL A 53 -8.06 0.79 -4.35
C VAL A 53 -7.01 1.27 -5.34
N ALA A 54 -6.19 0.35 -5.88
CA ALA A 54 -5.17 0.65 -6.88
C ALA A 54 -5.76 1.36 -8.11
N GLU A 55 -6.92 0.91 -8.59
CA GLU A 55 -7.63 1.53 -9.72
C GLU A 55 -8.08 2.98 -9.43
N VAL A 56 -8.47 3.30 -8.19
CA VAL A 56 -8.85 4.68 -7.81
C VAL A 56 -7.66 5.64 -7.92
N PHE A 57 -6.45 5.15 -7.63
CA PHE A 57 -5.22 5.93 -7.68
C PHE A 57 -4.45 5.77 -9.00
N ASP A 58 -5.07 5.19 -10.04
CA ASP A 58 -4.46 4.95 -11.36
C ASP A 58 -3.12 4.18 -11.26
N ALA A 59 -3.02 3.27 -10.29
CA ALA A 59 -1.81 2.49 -10.07
C ALA A 59 -1.65 1.40 -11.14
N GLU A 60 -0.43 1.21 -11.60
CA GLU A 60 -0.11 0.23 -12.64
C GLU A 60 0.23 -1.15 -12.05
N PRO A 61 -0.14 -2.25 -12.73
CA PRO A 61 0.33 -3.58 -12.37
C PRO A 61 1.86 -3.65 -12.40
N CYS A 62 2.45 -4.16 -11.31
CA CYS A 62 3.90 -4.29 -11.19
C CYS A 62 4.32 -5.68 -10.73
N ALA A 63 5.61 -5.99 -10.89
CA ALA A 63 6.20 -7.18 -10.27
C ALA A 63 6.22 -7.03 -8.74
N LYS A 64 6.12 -8.16 -8.03
CA LYS A 64 6.17 -8.18 -6.56
C LYS A 64 7.43 -7.44 -6.06
N PRO A 65 7.30 -6.36 -5.28
CA PRO A 65 8.45 -5.64 -4.74
C PRO A 65 9.18 -6.50 -3.70
N PRO A 66 10.48 -6.25 -3.43
CA PRO A 66 11.16 -6.86 -2.30
C PRO A 66 10.57 -6.35 -0.98
N CYS A 67 10.49 -7.21 0.04
CA CYS A 67 10.02 -6.82 1.38
C CYS A 67 10.96 -5.81 2.08
N ALA A 68 12.24 -5.80 1.71
CA ALA A 68 13.22 -4.89 2.28
C ALA A 68 12.88 -3.43 1.96
N GLY A 69 12.68 -2.62 3.00
CA GLY A 69 12.38 -1.20 2.88
C GLY A 69 10.91 -0.87 2.57
N LEU A 70 10.02 -1.88 2.57
CA LEU A 70 8.59 -1.63 2.58
C LEU A 70 8.08 -1.39 4.00
N GLU A 71 7.15 -0.47 4.12
CA GLU A 71 6.42 -0.18 5.35
C GLU A 71 4.93 -0.42 5.11
N LEU A 72 4.22 -0.94 6.13
CA LEU A 72 2.78 -1.16 6.02
C LEU A 72 2.05 0.17 6.19
N LEU A 73 1.42 0.65 5.12
CA LEU A 73 0.60 1.85 5.18
C LEU A 73 -0.80 1.49 5.72
N ALA A 74 -1.46 0.48 5.16
CA ALA A 74 -2.80 0.06 5.56
C ALA A 74 -3.02 -1.45 5.37
N GLY A 75 -3.75 -2.09 6.27
CA GLY A 75 -3.96 -3.54 6.30
C GLY A 75 -3.68 -4.13 7.68
N ASP A 76 -3.63 -5.45 7.76
CA ASP A 76 -3.29 -6.19 8.97
C ASP A 76 -1.86 -6.76 8.88
N ASP A 77 -1.14 -6.88 10.00
CA ASP A 77 0.22 -7.45 10.03
C ASP A 77 0.31 -8.88 9.46
N ALA A 78 -0.80 -9.63 9.46
CA ALA A 78 -0.90 -10.94 8.80
C ALA A 78 -0.56 -10.89 7.30
N CYS A 79 -0.68 -9.71 6.67
CA CYS A 79 -0.38 -9.52 5.26
C CYS A 79 1.08 -9.80 4.89
N TRP A 80 2.01 -9.59 5.81
CA TRP A 80 3.43 -9.89 5.57
C TRP A 80 3.62 -11.38 5.30
N SER A 81 2.97 -12.22 6.10
CA SER A 81 3.06 -13.68 5.96
C SER A 81 2.20 -14.19 4.79
N ALA A 82 1.07 -13.55 4.50
CA ALA A 82 0.20 -13.96 3.40
C ALA A 82 0.78 -13.60 2.02
N ILE A 83 1.43 -12.44 1.91
CA ILE A 83 1.90 -11.88 0.63
C ILE A 83 3.38 -12.20 0.38
N PHE A 84 4.25 -12.24 1.40
CA PHE A 84 5.71 -12.35 1.26
C PHE A 84 6.31 -13.71 1.68
N VAL A 85 5.49 -14.75 1.76
CA VAL A 85 5.92 -16.15 1.86
C VAL A 85 6.62 -16.63 0.58
#